data_AF-A0A522XBI1-F1
#
_entry.id   AF-A0A522XBI1-F1
#
_cell.length_a   1.000
_cell.length_b   1.000
_cell.length_c   1.000
_cell.angle_alpha   90.00
_cell.angle_beta   90.00
_cell.angle_gamma   90.00
#
_symmetry.space_group_name_H-M   'P 1'
#
loop_
_entity.id
_entity.type
_entity.pdbx_description
1 polymer ?
#
loop_
_entity_poly.entity_id
_entity_poly.type
_entity_poly.pdbx_seq_one_letter_code
_entity_poly.pdbx_strand_id
1 'polypeptide(L)'
;VFQTPPLLVIEIVSPESVNRDYRYKRSEYAAAEIPEYWIVDPMVNQISVLRLEEGLYEESQFTQTQPIVSQQFADLNLTVDQVFAAANLGTSSSESPS
;
A
#
# COMPACT_ATOMS: atom_id res chain seq x y z
N VAL A 1 -4.55 -15.58 17.77
CA VAL A 1 -5.47 -14.43 17.59
C VAL A 1 -4.68 -13.19 17.92
N PHE A 2 -4.48 -12.27 16.98
CA PHE A 2 -3.90 -10.97 17.29
C PHE A 2 -4.87 -10.26 18.26
N GLN A 3 -4.38 -9.84 19.43
CA GLN A 3 -5.20 -9.20 20.46
C GLN A 3 -5.48 -7.72 20.16
N THR A 4 -4.86 -7.17 19.11
CA THR A 4 -4.98 -5.79 18.66
C THR A 4 -4.82 -5.77 17.14
N PRO A 5 -5.65 -5.04 16.38
CA PRO A 5 -5.47 -4.91 14.95
C PRO A 5 -4.12 -4.23 14.63
N PRO A 6 -3.51 -4.56 13.49
CA PRO A 6 -2.31 -3.86 13.04
C PRO A 6 -2.62 -2.38 12.77
N LEU A 7 -1.64 -1.50 12.99
CA LEU A 7 -1.77 -0.08 12.64
C LEU A 7 -1.82 0.16 11.13
N LEU A 8 -1.19 -0.72 10.35
CA LEU A 8 -1.08 -0.60 8.91
C LEU A 8 -1.12 -1.97 8.25
N VAL A 9 -1.93 -2.11 7.21
CA VAL A 9 -1.86 -3.20 6.23
C VAL A 9 -1.45 -2.64 4.89
N ILE A 10 -0.56 -3.33 4.18
CA ILE A 10 -0.18 -2.97 2.81
C ILE A 10 -0.47 -4.17 1.92
N GLU A 11 -1.26 -3.97 0.87
CA GLU A 11 -1.55 -4.96 -0.14
C GLU A 11 -0.96 -4.55 -1.48
N ILE A 12 -0.28 -5.49 -2.14
CA ILE A 12 0.22 -5.31 -3.51
C ILE A 12 -0.74 -6.06 -4.43
N VAL A 13 -1.32 -5.32 -5.37
CA VAL A 13 -2.28 -5.88 -6.31
C VAL A 13 -1.61 -6.77 -7.35
N SER A 14 -2.30 -7.81 -7.78
CA SER A 14 -1.94 -8.59 -8.95
C SER A 14 -3.00 -8.44 -10.05
N PRO A 15 -2.65 -8.65 -11.33
CA PRO A 15 -3.59 -8.56 -12.45
C PRO A 15 -4.82 -9.48 -12.34
N GLU A 16 -4.79 -10.47 -11.45
CA GLU A 16 -5.81 -11.50 -11.30
C GLU A 16 -6.85 -11.20 -10.20
N SER A 17 -6.61 -10.20 -9.33
CA SER A 17 -7.49 -9.93 -8.16
C SER A 17 -8.37 -8.66 -8.27
N VAL A 18 -8.39 -8.01 -9.43
CA VAL A 18 -8.47 -6.53 -9.53
C VAL A 18 -9.82 -5.85 -9.20
N ASN A 19 -10.89 -6.52 -8.76
CA ASN A 19 -12.12 -5.75 -8.44
C ASN A 19 -13.03 -6.31 -7.36
N ARG A 20 -13.36 -7.61 -7.42
CA ARG A 20 -14.24 -8.20 -6.39
C ARG A 20 -13.54 -8.31 -5.04
N ASP A 21 -12.22 -8.50 -5.05
CA ASP A 21 -11.40 -8.70 -3.87
C ASP A 21 -11.22 -7.40 -3.06
N TYR A 22 -11.00 -6.26 -3.73
CA TYR A 22 -10.78 -4.98 -3.05
C TYR A 22 -11.97 -4.51 -2.22
N ARG A 23 -13.19 -4.61 -2.75
CA ARG A 23 -14.38 -4.18 -2.01
C ARG A 23 -14.62 -5.05 -0.77
N TYR A 24 -14.32 -6.34 -0.88
CA TYR A 24 -14.48 -7.28 0.22
C TYR A 24 -13.45 -7.00 1.33
N LYS A 25 -12.17 -6.89 0.97
CA LYS A 25 -11.08 -6.60 1.92
C LYS A 25 -11.20 -5.24 2.60
N ARG A 26 -11.58 -4.17 1.88
CA ARG A 26 -11.81 -2.85 2.50
C ARG A 26 -12.86 -2.93 3.62
N SER A 27 -13.94 -3.68 3.40
CA SER A 27 -14.99 -3.86 4.41
C SER A 27 -14.50 -4.70 5.60
N GLU A 28 -13.75 -5.77 5.34
CA GLU A 28 -13.17 -6.61 6.39
C GLU A 28 -12.16 -5.85 7.26
N TYR A 29 -11.29 -5.06 6.65
CA TYR A 29 -10.28 -4.27 7.39
C TYR A 29 -10.90 -3.11 8.18
N ALA A 30 -11.95 -2.48 7.64
CA ALA A 30 -12.72 -1.48 8.38
C ALA A 30 -13.43 -2.11 9.59
N ALA A 31 -14.06 -3.28 9.41
CA ALA A 31 -14.70 -4.02 10.49
C ALA A 31 -13.69 -4.52 11.55
N ALA A 32 -12.43 -4.73 11.15
CA ALA A 32 -11.32 -5.06 12.05
C ALA A 32 -10.67 -3.82 12.69
N GLU A 33 -11.18 -2.60 12.44
CA GLU A 33 -10.67 -1.34 12.97
C GLU A 33 -9.19 -1.07 12.65
N ILE A 34 -8.74 -1.50 11.46
CA ILE A 34 -7.38 -1.20 10.98
C ILE A 34 -7.34 0.28 10.56
N PRO A 35 -6.54 1.14 11.22
CA PRO A 35 -6.64 2.58 11.01
C PRO A 35 -6.09 3.02 9.66
N GLU A 36 -5.13 2.29 9.08
CA GLU A 36 -4.54 2.63 7.78
C GLU A 36 -4.36 1.38 6.90
N TYR A 37 -4.75 1.49 5.63
CA TYR A 37 -4.67 0.41 4.65
C TYR A 37 -4.13 0.94 3.32
N TRP A 38 -3.04 0.37 2.83
CA TRP A 38 -2.42 0.79 1.58
C TRP A 38 -2.67 -0.23 0.48
N ILE A 39 -2.96 0.27 -0.72
CA ILE A 39 -3.06 -0.53 -1.93
C ILE A 39 -1.97 -0.04 -2.88
N VAL A 40 -1.02 -0.92 -3.18
CA VAL A 40 0.07 -0.66 -4.13
C VAL A 40 -0.32 -1.27 -5.46
N ASP A 41 -0.41 -0.45 -6.51
CA ASP A 41 -0.68 -0.87 -7.88
C ASP A 41 0.55 -0.72 -8.79
N PRO A 42 1.31 -1.81 -9.02
CA PRO A 42 2.46 -1.79 -9.92
C PRO A 42 2.10 -1.60 -11.39
N MET A 43 0.87 -1.91 -11.80
CA MET A 43 0.45 -1.82 -13.20
C MET A 43 0.29 -0.36 -13.63
N VAL A 44 -0.10 0.52 -12.70
CA VAL A 44 -0.26 1.96 -12.95
C VAL A 44 0.70 2.85 -12.15
N ASN A 45 1.66 2.26 -11.42
CA ASN A 45 2.64 2.97 -10.60
C ASN A 45 1.98 3.95 -9.62
N GLN A 46 1.02 3.43 -8.84
CA GLN A 46 0.19 4.19 -7.91
C GLN A 46 0.19 3.53 -6.52
N ILE A 47 0.10 4.35 -5.48
CA ILE A 47 -0.20 3.88 -4.12
C ILE A 47 -1.44 4.63 -3.62
N SER A 48 -2.48 3.90 -3.24
CA SER A 48 -3.64 4.44 -2.53
C SER A 48 -3.46 4.23 -1.03
N VAL A 49 -3.58 5.30 -0.25
CA VAL A 49 -3.66 5.26 1.22
C VAL A 49 -5.11 5.41 1.63
N LEU A 50 -5.62 4.45 2.38
CA LEU A 50 -6.96 4.43 2.92
C LEU A 50 -6.91 4.65 4.43
N ARG A 51 -7.55 5.71 4.89
CA ARG A 51 -7.64 6.09 6.31
C ARG A 51 -9.02 5.76 6.86
N LEU A 52 -9.08 5.04 7.98
CA LEU A 52 -10.36 4.70 8.61
C LEU A 52 -10.91 5.90 9.36
N GLU A 53 -12.05 6.41 8.90
CA GLU A 53 -12.78 7.54 9.49
C GLU A 53 -14.23 7.15 9.70
N GLU A 54 -14.72 7.24 10.93
CA GLU A 54 -16.10 6.92 11.30
C GLU A 54 -16.60 5.54 10.78
N GLY A 55 -15.70 4.55 10.72
CA GLY A 55 -15.99 3.19 10.28
C GLY A 55 -15.94 2.97 8.76
N LEU A 56 -15.54 3.97 7.99
CA LEU A 56 -15.36 3.90 6.53
C LEU A 56 -13.97 4.36 6.12
N TYR A 57 -13.44 3.83 5.02
CA TYR A 57 -12.15 4.27 4.50
C TYR A 57 -12.29 5.48 3.58
N GLU A 58 -11.53 6.55 3.88
CA GLU A 58 -11.25 7.65 2.97
C GLU A 58 -9.97 7.37 2.18
N GLU A 59 -10.00 7.50 0.86
CA GLU A 59 -8.88 7.17 -0.02
C GLU A 59 -8.15 8.43 -0.52
N SER A 60 -6.81 8.40 -0.46
CA SER A 60 -5.91 9.35 -1.11
C SER A 60 -4.95 8.61 -2.02
N GLN A 61 -4.78 9.08 -3.26
CA GLN A 61 -3.93 8.45 -4.26
C GLN A 61 -2.66 9.25 -4.49
N PHE A 62 -1.54 8.54 -4.54
CA PHE A 62 -0.21 9.11 -4.76
C PHE A 62 0.43 8.48 -5.99
N THR A 63 1.18 9.28 -6.74
CA THR A 63 1.93 8.82 -7.92
C THR A 63 3.28 9.53 -8.04
N GLN A 64 4.21 8.91 -8.78
CA GLN A 64 5.50 9.51 -9.16
C GLN A 64 6.29 10.05 -7.94
N THR A 65 6.63 11.34 -7.97
CA THR A 65 7.39 12.04 -6.93
C THR A 65 6.52 12.61 -5.82
N GLN A 66 5.22 12.32 -5.79
CA GLN A 66 4.35 12.79 -4.71
C GLN A 66 4.75 12.12 -3.38
N PRO A 67 4.93 12.89 -2.30
CA PRO A 67 5.21 12.31 -0.98
C PRO A 67 3.96 11.60 -0.47
N ILE A 68 4.12 10.36 -0.04
CA ILE A 68 3.04 9.55 0.53
C ILE A 68 2.78 10.05 1.95
N VAL A 69 1.54 10.45 2.23
CA VAL A 69 1.14 10.94 3.55
C VAL A 69 0.50 9.81 4.34
N SER A 70 1.12 9.45 5.46
CA SER A 70 0.62 8.48 6.43
C SER A 70 0.14 9.20 7.70
N GLN A 71 -0.99 8.80 8.26
CA GLN A 71 -1.45 9.29 9.55
C GLN A 71 -0.75 8.57 10.70
N GLN A 72 -0.43 7.28 10.52
CA GLN A 72 0.26 6.48 11.52
C GLN A 72 1.77 6.79 11.58
N PHE A 73 2.34 7.27 10.48
CA PHE A 73 3.78 7.52 10.35
C PHE A 73 4.06 8.93 9.79
N ALA A 74 3.87 9.97 10.61
CA ALA A 74 4.02 11.37 10.19
C ALA A 74 5.44 11.74 9.69
N ASP A 75 6.46 11.03 10.14
CA ASP A 75 7.86 11.24 9.72
C ASP A 75 8.23 10.46 8.44
N LEU A 76 7.28 9.73 7.85
CA LEU A 76 7.52 8.99 6.62
C LEU A 76 7.78 9.94 5.45
N ASN A 77 8.97 9.85 4.87
CA ASN A 77 9.38 10.66 3.73
C ASN A 77 9.75 9.76 2.56
N LEU A 78 8.73 9.20 1.90
CA LEU A 78 8.85 8.35 0.72
C LEU A 78 7.95 8.86 -0.41
N THR A 79 8.45 8.81 -1.63
CA THR A 79 7.64 8.95 -2.84
C THR A 79 7.32 7.58 -3.45
N VAL A 80 6.30 7.55 -4.31
CA VAL A 80 5.92 6.33 -5.03
C VAL A 80 7.09 5.79 -5.86
N ASP A 81 7.78 6.67 -6.59
CA ASP A 81 8.97 6.28 -7.38
C ASP A 81 10.07 5.65 -6.53
N GLN A 82 10.28 6.15 -5.29
CA GLN A 82 11.28 5.56 -4.38
C GLN A 82 10.87 4.15 -3.93
N VAL A 83 9.59 3.92 -3.65
CA VAL A 83 9.08 2.59 -3.29
C VAL A 83 9.29 1.60 -4.43
N PHE A 84 8.92 1.96 -5.66
CA PHE A 84 9.09 1.07 -6.82
C PHE A 84 10.56 0.90 -7.24
N ALA A 85 11.38 1.95 -7.12
CA ALA A 85 12.82 1.83 -7.33
C ALA A 85 13.44 0.81 -6.36
N ALA A 86 13.05 0.83 -5.08
CA ALA A 86 13.54 -0.12 -4.09
C ALA A 86 13.16 -1.58 -4.42
N ALA A 87 11.97 -1.82 -4.96
CA ALA A 87 11.55 -3.16 -5.39
C ALA A 87 12.42 -3.71 -6.54
N ASN A 88 12.90 -2.84 -7.43
CA ASN A 88 13.76 -3.22 -8.56
C ASN A 88 15.23 -3.43 -8.16
N LEU A 89 15.68 -2.95 -6.99
CA LEU A 89 17.06 -3.13 -6.54
C LEU A 89 17.38 -4.58 -6.12
N GLY A 90 16.36 -5.41 -5.86
CA GLY A 90 16.51 -6.82 -5.50
C GLY A 90 16.83 -7.78 -6.67
N THR A 91 16.83 -7.31 -7.92
CA THR A 91 17.07 -8.16 -9.12
C THR A 91 18.49 -8.09 -9.66
N SER A 92 19.42 -7.42 -8.96
CA SER A 92 20.83 -7.36 -9.35
C SER A 92 21.63 -8.53 -8.75
N SER A 93 21.46 -9.73 -9.31
CA SER A 93 22.42 -10.85 -9.14
C SER A 93 22.32 -11.85 -10.30
N SER A 94 22.93 -11.52 -11.44
CA SER A 94 23.83 -12.41 -12.21
C SER A 94 24.14 -11.81 -13.59
N GLU A 95 25.08 -10.88 -13.65
CA GLU A 95 25.92 -10.76 -14.84
C GLU A 95 27.36 -11.08 -14.39
N SER A 96 27.75 -12.33 -14.60
CA SER A 96 29.16 -12.72 -14.60
C SER A 96 29.75 -12.25 -15.93
N PRO A 97 30.79 -11.40 -15.94
CA PRO A 97 31.48 -11.09 -17.18
C PRO A 97 32.28 -12.32 -17.62
N SER A 98 32.12 -12.64 -18.92
CA SER A 98 32.82 -13.71 -19.66
C SER A 98 34.34 -13.64 -19.57
#